data_AF-A0A7L3G179-F1
#
_entry.id   AF-A0A7L3G179-F1
#
_cell.length_a   1.000
_cell.length_b   1.000
_cell.length_c   1.000
_cell.angle_alpha   90.00
_cell.angle_beta   90.00
_cell.angle_gamma   90.00
#
_symmetry.space_group_name_H-M   'P 1'
#
loop_
_entity.id
_entity.type
_entity.pdbx_description
1 polymer ?
#
loop_
_entity_poly.entity_id
_entity_poly.type
_entity_poly.pdbx_seq_one_letter_code
_entity_poly.pdbx_strand_id
1 'polypeptide(L)' 'ATDADEGLNGHVKYSLKKKKDTESEIFQLDSETGAVSLLLPLDFEETTLHELQVQAHDGGELFDTAKVS' A
#
# COMPACT_ATOMS: atom_id res chain seq x y z
N ALA A 1 -26.62 10.63 9.97
CA ALA A 1 -25.40 11.42 9.76
C ALA A 1 -24.74 10.85 8.52
N THR A 2 -24.71 11.63 7.44
CA THR A 2 -24.11 11.24 6.16
C THR A 2 -22.78 11.96 6.12
N ASP A 3 -21.69 11.21 6.21
CA ASP A 3 -20.35 11.79 6.17
C ASP A 3 -20.03 12.17 4.72
N ALA A 4 -19.50 13.37 4.55
CA ALA A 4 -19.50 14.13 3.31
C ALA A 4 -18.06 14.40 2.86
N ASP A 5 -17.35 13.35 2.47
CA ASP A 5 -16.09 13.44 1.73
C ASP A 5 -16.26 12.96 0.28
N GLU A 6 -17.45 13.18 -0.29
CA GLU A 6 -17.74 12.91 -1.70
C GLU A 6 -17.24 14.08 -2.57
N GLY A 7 -15.94 14.08 -2.86
CA GLY A 7 -15.31 15.05 -3.76
C GLY A 7 -13.91 14.58 -4.21
N LEU A 8 -13.40 15.12 -5.31
CA LEU A 8 -12.09 14.79 -5.92
C LEU A 8 -10.87 14.81 -4.97
N ASN A 9 -11.00 15.40 -3.78
CA ASN A 9 -9.99 15.41 -2.71
C ASN A 9 -10.08 14.21 -1.74
N GLY A 10 -11.09 13.36 -1.88
CA GLY A 10 -11.27 12.12 -1.12
C GLY A 10 -10.73 10.87 -1.84
N HIS A 11 -10.23 11.03 -3.07
CA HIS A 11 -9.68 9.90 -3.84
C HIS A 11 -8.24 9.64 -3.45
N VAL A 12 -8.05 8.91 -2.36
CA VAL A 12 -6.73 8.49 -1.89
C VAL A 12 -6.21 7.37 -2.76
N LYS A 13 -5.01 7.54 -3.31
CA LYS A 13 -4.28 6.49 -4.01
C LYS A 13 -3.21 5.89 -3.14
N TYR A 14 -3.11 4.57 -3.16
CA TYR A 14 -2.14 3.82 -2.39
C TYR A 14 -0.99 3.34 -3.29
N SER A 15 0.24 3.44 -2.81
CA SER A 15 1.42 2.94 -3.50
C SER A 15 2.39 2.25 -2.53
N LEU A 16 3.12 1.24 -3.01
CA LEU A 16 4.22 0.65 -2.25
C LEU A 16 5.48 1.49 -2.46
N LYS A 17 6.08 1.96 -1.38
CA LYS A 17 7.38 2.62 -1.42
C LYS A 17 8.43 1.56 -1.71
N LYS A 18 8.90 1.51 -2.96
CA LYS A 18 9.91 0.56 -3.43
C LYS A 18 11.17 0.63 -2.57
N LYS A 19 11.32 -0.32 -1.64
CA LYS A 19 12.57 -0.57 -0.91
C LYS A 19 13.39 -1.69 -1.57
N LYS A 20 12.73 -2.71 -2.13
CA LYS A 20 13.35 -3.80 -2.92
C LYS A 20 12.41 -4.22 -4.06
N ASP A 21 12.95 -4.45 -5.26
CA ASP A 21 12.17 -4.97 -6.39
C ASP A 21 11.44 -6.27 -6.05
N THR A 22 12.04 -7.13 -5.23
CA THR A 22 11.47 -8.42 -4.80
C THR A 22 10.15 -8.30 -4.03
N GLU A 23 9.95 -7.22 -3.27
CA GLU A 23 8.69 -7.02 -2.54
C GLU A 23 7.52 -6.70 -3.48
N SER A 24 7.81 -6.09 -4.63
CA SER A 24 6.80 -5.83 -5.67
C SER A 24 6.45 -7.08 -6.49
N GLU A 25 7.25 -8.15 -6.39
CA GLU A 25 6.98 -9.45 -7.02
C GLU A 25 6.15 -10.36 -6.12
N ILE A 26 6.25 -10.18 -4.80
CA ILE A 26 5.57 -11.02 -3.80
C ILE A 26 4.24 -10.39 -3.35
N PHE A 27 4.17 -9.07 -3.23
CA PHE A 27 2.99 -8.37 -2.72
C PHE A 27 2.36 -7.49 -3.80
N GLN A 28 1.03 -7.47 -3.82
CA GLN A 28 0.24 -6.55 -4.63
C GLN A 28 -0.54 -5.62 -3.70
N LEU A 29 -0.59 -4.34 -4.07
CA LEU A 29 -1.39 -3.32 -3.41
C LEU A 29 -2.42 -2.81 -4.42
N ASP A 30 -3.69 -2.91 -4.08
CA ASP A 30 -4.76 -2.25 -4.83
C ASP A 30 -4.68 -0.74 -4.57
N SER A 31 -4.42 0.03 -5.62
CA SER A 31 -4.17 1.47 -5.50
C SER A 31 -5.40 2.29 -5.13
N GLU A 32 -6.60 1.73 -5.25
CA GLU A 32 -7.86 2.45 -5.04
C GLU A 32 -8.43 2.15 -3.64
N THR A 33 -8.23 0.94 -3.14
CA THR A 33 -8.76 0.47 -1.85
C THR A 33 -7.69 0.36 -0.77
N GLY A 34 -6.42 0.28 -1.14
CA GLY A 34 -5.32 0.03 -0.21
C GLY A 34 -5.19 -1.42 0.25
N ALA A 35 -5.96 -2.35 -0.35
CA ALA A 35 -5.90 -3.76 0.00
C ALA A 35 -4.55 -4.37 -0.42
N VAL A 36 -3.89 -5.07 0.51
CA VAL A 36 -2.64 -5.80 0.26
C VAL A 36 -2.94 -7.29 0.11
N SER A 37 -2.47 -7.88 -0.98
CA SER A 37 -2.58 -9.31 -1.28
C SER A 37 -1.21 -9.90 -1.65
N LEU A 38 -1.12 -11.23 -1.60
CA LEU A 38 0.06 -11.97 -2.02
C LEU A 38 -0.09 -12.38 -3.49
N LEU A 39 0.94 -12.12 -4.29
CA LEU A 39 1.11 -12.65 -5.65
C LEU A 39 1.82 -14.01 -5.61
N LEU A 40 2.72 -14.19 -4.65
CA LEU A 40 3.50 -15.41 -4.44
C LEU A 40 3.35 -15.90 -3.00
N PRO A 41 3.41 -17.22 -2.78
CA PRO A 41 3.44 -17.77 -1.43
C PRO A 41 4.70 -17.30 -0.69
N LEU A 42 4.55 -17.03 0.61
CA LEU A 42 5.67 -16.71 1.48
C LEU A 42 6.33 -17.99 1.98
N ASP A 43 7.64 -18.07 1.85
CA ASP A 43 8.45 -19.13 2.46
C ASP A 43 9.23 -18.56 3.66
N PHE A 44 8.93 -19.10 4.85
CA PHE A 44 9.57 -18.69 6.09
C PHE A 44 11.05 -19.12 6.17
N GLU A 45 11.45 -20.14 5.42
CA GLU A 45 12.85 -20.57 5.34
C GLU A 45 13.69 -19.58 4.51
N GLU A 46 13.07 -18.87 3.55
CA GLU A 46 13.73 -17.85 2.73
C GLU A 46 13.73 -16.47 3.39
N THR A 47 12.61 -16.02 3.96
CA THR A 47 12.51 -14.71 4.61
C THR A 47 11.55 -14.75 5.79
N THR A 48 12.06 -14.38 6.97
CA THR A 48 11.31 -14.44 8.23
C THR A 48 10.52 -13.16 8.53
N LEU A 49 10.83 -12.05 7.85
CA LEU A 49 10.17 -10.75 8.03
C LEU A 49 10.12 -9.99 6.71
N HIS A 50 8.92 -9.56 6.31
CA HIS A 50 8.70 -8.66 5.18
C HIS A 50 8.22 -7.30 5.70
N GLU A 51 8.90 -6.22 5.31
CA GLU A 51 8.55 -4.87 5.75
C GLU A 51 8.00 -4.04 4.60
N LEU A 52 6.68 -3.93 4.51
CA LEU A 52 6.03 -3.11 3.50
C LEU A 52 5.87 -1.68 3.98
N GLN A 53 6.19 -0.73 3.10
CA GLN A 53 5.87 0.68 3.31
C GLN A 53 4.82 1.10 2.30
N VAL A 54 3.62 1.42 2.79
CA VAL A 54 2.50 1.87 1.98
C VAL A 54 2.40 3.38 2.10
N GLN A 55 2.31 4.08 0.97
CA GLN A 55 2.04 5.50 0.89
C GLN A 55 0.62 5.74 0.42
N ALA A 56 -0.06 6.68 1.07
CA ALA A 56 -1.38 7.16 0.70
C ALA A 56 -1.24 8.60 0.20
N HIS A 57 -1.72 8.86 -1.01
CA HIS A 57 -1.65 10.17 -1.68
C HIS A 57 -3.07 10.65 -1.95
N ASP A 58 -3.44 11.83 -1.45
CA ASP A 58 -4.65 12.50 -1.92
C ASP A 58 -4.36 13.19 -3.27
N GLY A 59 -5.37 13.76 -3.93
CA GLY A 59 -5.21 14.45 -5.22
C GLY A 59 -4.27 15.68 -5.20
N GLY A 60 -3.66 16.01 -4.05
CA GLY A 60 -2.63 17.02 -3.89
C GLY A 60 -1.20 16.45 -3.84
N GLU A 61 -0.23 17.28 -3.43
CA GLU A 61 1.17 16.85 -3.22
C GLU A 61 1.42 16.27 -1.81
N LEU A 62 0.36 16.04 -1.03
CA LEU A 62 0.46 15.49 0.32
C LEU A 62 0.38 13.97 0.28
N PHE A 63 1.25 13.33 1.06
CA PHE A 63 1.23 11.89 1.25
C PHE A 63 1.54 11.53 2.70
N ASP A 64 0.90 10.48 3.19
CA ASP A 64 1.23 9.85 4.45
C ASP A 64 1.84 8.46 4.22
N THR A 65 2.65 7.96 5.15
CA THR A 65 3.33 6.66 5.03
C THR A 65 3.07 5.79 6.24
N ALA A 66 2.57 4.58 6.00
CA ALA A 66 2.42 3.54 7.01
C ALA A 66 3.44 2.40 6.80
N LYS A 67 3.89 1.79 7.90
CA LYS A 67 4.73 0.60 7.89
C LYS A 67 3.90 -0.62 8.31
N VAL A 68 4.00 -1.69 7.54
CA VAL A 68 3.43 -3.01 7.85
C VAL A 68 4.60 -3.98 8.00
N SER A 69 4.65 -4.72 9.12
CA SER A 69 5.71 -5.68 9.47
C SER A 69 5.13 -6.85 10.23
#